data_AF-A0A9P5R450-F1
#
_entry.id   AF-A0A9P5R450-F1
#
_cell.length_a   1.000
_cell.length_b   1.000
_cell.length_c   1.000
_cell.angle_alpha   90.00
_cell.angle_beta   90.00
_cell.angle_gamma   90.00
#
_symmetry.space_group_name_H-M   'P 1'
#
loop_
_entity.id
_entity.type
_entity.pdbx_description
1 polymer ?
#
loop_
_entity_poly.entity_id
_entity_poly.type
_entity_poly.pdbx_seq_one_letter_code
_entity_poly.pdbx_strand_id
1 'polypeptide(L)' 'MLIRTIAVLFTIVTAVSALTYTVNDDGVNYRPGPGSQYPPFGTVNKGQNINVLRRSGDWIMDDLWGGRAGIWIHAA' A
#
# COMPACT_ATOMS: atom_id res chain seq x y z
N MET A 1 -54.67 -3.82 9.16
CA MET A 1 -53.52 -2.90 9.36
C MET A 1 -52.37 -3.75 9.88
N LEU A 2 -51.41 -4.11 9.03
CA LEU A 2 -50.26 -4.93 9.44
C LEU A 2 -48.99 -4.22 8.94
N ILE A 3 -48.24 -3.61 9.85
CA ILE A 3 -46.97 -2.96 9.53
C ILE A 3 -45.94 -4.07 9.31
N ARG A 4 -45.51 -4.25 8.05
CA ARG A 4 -44.46 -5.20 7.67
C ARG A 4 -43.12 -4.50 7.90
N THR A 5 -42.52 -4.68 9.07
CA THR A 5 -41.21 -4.09 9.35
C THR A 5 -40.15 -4.85 8.55
N ILE A 6 -39.69 -4.26 7.45
CA ILE A 6 -38.50 -4.71 6.73
C ILE A 6 -37.30 -4.19 7.53
N ALA A 7 -36.55 -5.11 8.15
CA ALA A 7 -35.26 -4.77 8.74
C ALA A 7 -34.30 -4.40 7.59
N VAL A 8 -34.01 -3.11 7.43
CA VAL A 8 -32.96 -2.65 6.53
C VAL A 8 -31.63 -2.88 7.26
N LEU A 9 -30.92 -3.94 6.88
CA LEU A 9 -29.57 -4.18 7.35
C LEU A 9 -28.64 -3.20 6.61
N PHE A 10 -28.32 -2.07 7.23
CA PHE A 10 -27.41 -1.09 6.65
C PHE A 10 -25.97 -1.54 6.96
N THR A 11 -25.35 -2.25 6.02
CA THR A 11 -23.93 -2.61 6.14
C THR A 11 -23.10 -1.34 6.04
N ILE A 12 -22.44 -0.95 7.11
CA ILE A 12 -21.43 0.12 7.10
C ILE A 12 -20.25 -0.34 6.24
N VAL A 13 -20.17 0.14 5.00
CA VAL A 13 -18.95 0.02 4.20
C VAL A 13 -17.96 1.06 4.73
N THR A 14 -17.03 0.63 5.58
CA THR A 14 -15.89 1.47 5.97
C THR A 14 -14.91 1.55 4.80
N ALA A 15 -14.83 2.71 4.15
CA ALA A 15 -13.77 2.99 3.18
C ALA A 15 -12.44 3.13 3.94
N VAL A 16 -11.53 2.19 3.75
CA VAL A 16 -10.14 2.34 4.20
C VAL A 16 -9.44 3.22 3.17
N SER A 17 -9.08 4.44 3.56
CA SER A 17 -8.23 5.30 2.74
C SER A 17 -6.79 4.78 2.81
N ALA A 18 -6.25 4.26 1.70
CA ALA A 18 -4.83 4.04 1.57
C ALA A 18 -4.10 5.39 1.62
N LEU A 19 -3.05 5.52 2.45
CA LEU A 19 -2.17 6.67 2.33
C LEU A 19 -1.30 6.51 1.09
N THR A 20 -1.44 7.43 0.14
CA THR A 20 -0.57 7.50 -1.03
C THR A 20 0.67 8.32 -0.70
N TYR A 21 1.84 7.76 -0.95
CA TYR A 21 3.12 8.43 -0.90
C TYR A 21 3.72 8.52 -2.30
N THR A 22 4.68 9.42 -2.45
CA THR A 22 5.42 9.59 -3.70
C THR A 22 6.89 9.38 -3.41
N VAL A 23 7.55 8.58 -4.24
CA VAL A 23 9.00 8.40 -4.18
C VAL A 23 9.68 9.73 -4.52
N ASN A 24 10.64 10.15 -3.69
CA ASN A 24 11.29 11.46 -3.81
C ASN A 24 12.62 11.44 -4.60
N ASP A 25 13.20 10.25 -4.80
CA ASP A 25 14.50 10.04 -5.44
C ASP A 25 14.45 9.05 -6.60
N ASP A 26 15.42 9.13 -7.49
CA ASP A 26 15.59 8.20 -8.61
C ASP A 26 16.40 6.96 -8.22
N GLY A 27 16.09 5.82 -8.83
CA GLY A 27 16.84 4.58 -8.61
C GLY A 27 16.61 3.91 -7.24
N VAL A 28 15.50 4.21 -6.56
CA VAL A 28 15.18 3.61 -5.25
C VAL A 28 14.85 2.13 -5.41
N ASN A 29 15.57 1.28 -4.68
CA ASN A 29 15.39 -0.16 -4.75
C ASN A 29 14.10 -0.63 -4.06
N TYR A 30 13.32 -1.48 -4.72
CA TYR A 30 12.23 -2.21 -4.10
C TYR A 30 12.53 -3.72 -4.01
N ARG A 31 12.12 -4.35 -2.91
CA ARG A 31 12.54 -5.70 -2.49
C ARG A 31 11.33 -6.59 -2.13
N PRO A 32 11.49 -7.92 -2.06
CA PRO A 32 10.44 -8.82 -1.56
C PRO A 32 10.22 -8.77 -0.04
N GLY A 33 11.14 -8.18 0.71
CA GLY A 33 11.07 -8.15 2.17
C GLY A 33 11.84 -6.96 2.78
N PRO A 34 11.58 -6.66 4.05
CA PRO A 34 12.25 -5.58 4.77
C PRO A 34 13.65 -6.05 5.19
N GLY A 35 14.69 -5.44 4.62
CA GLY A 35 16.07 -5.69 4.98
C GLY A 35 17.01 -5.87 3.80
N SER A 36 18.31 -5.75 4.08
CA SER A 36 19.39 -5.86 3.09
C SER A 36 19.62 -7.29 2.61
N GLN A 37 19.17 -8.30 3.36
CA GLN A 37 19.26 -9.72 2.97
C GLN A 37 18.38 -10.08 1.77
N TYR A 38 17.36 -9.26 1.48
CA TYR A 38 16.48 -9.48 0.34
C TYR A 38 17.04 -8.78 -0.91
N PRO A 39 17.37 -9.49 -2.00
CA PRO A 39 17.84 -8.84 -3.22
C PRO A 39 16.74 -7.94 -3.83
N PRO A 40 17.12 -6.80 -4.44
CA PRO A 40 16.14 -5.93 -5.09
C PRO A 40 15.51 -6.64 -6.29
N PHE A 41 14.19 -6.46 -6.44
CA PHE A 41 13.48 -6.84 -7.66
C PHE A 41 13.72 -5.84 -8.79
N GLY A 42 14.05 -4.60 -8.44
CA GLY A 42 14.36 -3.54 -9.36
C GLY A 42 14.37 -2.19 -8.65
N THR A 43 14.27 -1.12 -9.44
CA THR A 43 14.26 0.26 -8.97
C THR A 43 13.00 0.99 -9.40
N VAL A 44 12.59 1.97 -8.59
CA VAL A 44 11.59 2.97 -8.93
C VAL A 44 12.21 4.35 -8.92
N ASN A 45 11.62 5.27 -9.67
CA ASN A 45 12.12 6.63 -9.81
C ASN A 45 11.22 7.64 -9.09
N LYS A 46 11.71 8.87 -9.00
CA LYS A 46 10.99 9.98 -8.41
C LYS A 46 9.64 10.17 -9.10
N GLY A 47 8.62 10.49 -8.32
CA GLY A 47 7.26 10.69 -8.83
C GLY A 47 6.45 9.40 -8.91
N GLN A 48 7.05 8.23 -8.69
CA GLN A 48 6.29 6.99 -8.56
C GLN A 48 5.37 7.07 -7.34
N ASN A 49 4.06 6.92 -7.56
CA ASN A 49 3.08 6.80 -6.50
C ASN A 49 3.06 5.39 -5.93
N ILE A 50 2.92 5.32 -4.62
CA ILE A 50 2.90 4.09 -3.83
C ILE A 50 1.76 4.19 -2.80
N ASN A 51 0.98 3.12 -2.64
CA ASN A 51 -0.10 2.96 -1.66
C ASN A 51 0.37 2.18 -0.43
N VAL A 52 0.60 2.89 0.67
CA VAL A 52 1.21 2.29 1.86
C VAL A 52 0.27 1.32 2.53
N LEU A 53 0.66 0.05 2.56
CA LEU A 53 -0.09 -1.04 3.18
C LEU A 53 0.38 -1.30 4.61
N ARG A 54 1.71 -1.33 4.83
CA ARG A 54 2.32 -1.60 6.16
C ARG A 54 3.65 -0.87 6.31
N ARG A 55 4.09 -0.71 7.57
CA ARG A 55 5.43 -0.26 7.94
C ARG A 55 6.13 -1.30 8.82
N SER A 56 7.45 -1.39 8.69
CA SER A 56 8.33 -2.22 9.52
C SER A 56 9.66 -1.49 9.72
N GLY A 57 9.78 -0.75 10.83
CA GLY A 57 10.90 0.17 11.03
C GLY A 57 10.92 1.23 9.91
N ASP A 58 12.08 1.38 9.26
CA ASP A 58 12.27 2.31 8.13
C ASP A 58 11.82 1.73 6.78
N TRP A 59 11.11 0.59 6.79
CA TRP A 59 10.61 -0.04 5.58
C TRP A 59 9.10 0.12 5.44
N ILE A 60 8.68 0.32 4.20
CA ILE A 60 7.28 0.48 3.81
C ILE A 60 6.92 -0.66 2.85
N MET A 61 5.87 -1.41 3.18
CA MET A 61 5.27 -2.39 2.28
C MET A 61 4.17 -1.73 1.46
N ASP A 62 4.18 -1.99 0.17
CA ASP A 62 3.39 -1.24 -0.79
C ASP A 62 3.07 -2.05 -2.06
N ASP A 63 2.13 -1.54 -2.86
CA ASP A 63 1.83 -1.98 -4.21
C ASP A 63 2.14 -0.85 -5.21
N LEU A 64 3.05 -1.11 -6.14
CA LEU A 64 3.36 -0.14 -7.20
C LEU A 64 2.15 0.02 -8.14
N TRP A 65 1.75 1.26 -8.40
CA TRP A 65 0.72 1.54 -9.41
C TRP A 65 1.14 1.03 -10.78
N GLY A 66 0.32 0.15 -11.36
CA GLY A 66 0.58 -0.50 -12.65
C GLY A 66 1.70 -1.55 -12.61
N GLY A 67 2.16 -1.93 -11.42
CA GLY A 67 3.32 -2.79 -11.24
C GLY A 67 3.08 -3.94 -10.27
N ARG A 68 4.11 -4.23 -9.48
CA ARG A 68 4.16 -5.40 -8.59
C ARG A 68 3.62 -5.05 -7.20
N ALA A 69 2.81 -5.95 -6.67
CA ALA A 69 2.24 -5.86 -5.33
C ALA A 69 3.18 -6.47 -4.28
N GLY A 70 3.03 -6.04 -3.02
CA GLY A 70 3.71 -6.59 -1.85
C GLY A 70 5.22 -6.35 -1.83
N ILE A 71 5.67 -5.21 -2.35
CA ILE A 71 7.08 -4.83 -2.38
C ILE A 71 7.43 -4.00 -1.14
N TRP A 72 8.71 -4.01 -0.78
CA TRP A 72 9.26 -3.24 0.34
C TRP A 72 10.23 -2.19 -0.18
N ILE A 73 10.00 -0.94 0.21
CA ILE A 73 10.87 0.21 -0.07
C ILE A 73 11.40 0.78 1.25
N HIS A 74 12.67 1.15 1.28
CA HIS A 74 13.28 1.83 2.42
C HIS A 74 12.93 3.32 2.37
N ALA A 75 12.45 3.87 3.48
CA ALA A 75 11.88 5.22 3.58
C ALA A 75 12.50 6.07 4.69
N ALA A 76 13.73 5.75 5.11
CA ALA A 76 14.51 6.58 6.05
C ALA A 76 14.89 7.93 5.47
#